data_AF-A0A269PIN7-F1
#
_entry.id   AF-A0A269PIN7-F1
#
_cell.length_a   1.000
_cell.length_b   1.000
_cell.length_c   1.000
_cell.angle_alpha   90.00
_cell.angle_beta   90.00
_cell.angle_gamma   90.00
#
_symmetry.space_group_name_H-M   'P 1'
#
loop_
_entity.id
_entity.type
_entity.pdbx_description
1 polymer ?
#
loop_
_entity_poly.entity_id
_entity_poly.type
_entity_poly.pdbx_seq_one_letter_code
_entity_poly.pdbx_strand_id
1 'polypeptide(L)'
;MSIIEPKLIISPQYKVQLDSPLSMPNAAGFLWNRKMMIQMNCRGYAVSQFMQPGPTKYSNGPNNEAKTFMQPEHNYYTHHLGRFFYVKDESTDELFSVPYEPVRSKPDKFKFTLTTSEISWVIEQSGLKVTLVLSLSKDDVVELWQLSVKNLSHIKRNISIYPYFSIGYMS
;
A
#
# COMPACT_ATOMS: atom_id res chain seq x y z
N MET A 1 -19.54 -35.64 27.23
CA MET A 1 -19.45 -35.12 25.85
C MET A 1 -18.57 -33.89 25.89
N SER A 2 -17.28 -34.05 25.60
CA SER A 2 -16.26 -33.00 25.75
C SER A 2 -16.32 -32.08 24.54
N ILE A 3 -16.54 -30.80 24.79
CA ILE A 3 -16.49 -29.73 23.78
C ILE A 3 -15.02 -29.54 23.41
N ILE A 4 -14.67 -29.83 22.15
CA ILE A 4 -13.35 -29.53 21.61
C ILE A 4 -13.34 -28.05 21.27
N GLU A 5 -12.72 -27.23 22.11
CA GLU A 5 -12.40 -25.85 21.74
C GLU A 5 -11.39 -25.86 20.58
N PRO A 6 -11.61 -25.09 19.49
CA PRO A 6 -10.63 -24.99 18.44
C PRO A 6 -9.40 -24.27 19.00
N LYS A 7 -8.28 -25.00 19.08
CA LYS A 7 -6.97 -24.42 19.31
C LYS A 7 -6.72 -23.35 18.25
N LEU A 8 -6.64 -22.10 18.68
CA LEU A 8 -6.10 -21.00 17.87
C LEU A 8 -4.66 -21.38 17.53
N ILE A 9 -4.42 -21.84 16.30
CA ILE A 9 -3.06 -22.07 15.82
C ILE A 9 -2.45 -20.68 15.60
N ILE A 10 -1.78 -20.17 16.63
CA ILE A 10 -0.97 -18.95 16.51
C ILE A 10 0.29 -19.35 15.75
N SER A 11 0.22 -19.31 14.43
CA SER A 11 1.40 -19.39 13.58
C SER A 11 2.36 -18.23 13.92
N PRO A 12 3.68 -18.45 14.03
CA PRO A 12 4.63 -17.38 14.29
C PRO A 12 4.47 -16.27 13.26
N GLN A 13 4.27 -15.04 13.74
CA GLN A 13 4.04 -13.88 12.89
C GLN A 13 5.37 -13.34 12.36
N TYR A 14 5.90 -14.02 11.33
CA TYR A 14 7.09 -13.53 10.62
C TYR A 14 6.77 -12.18 9.99
N LYS A 15 7.61 -11.18 10.28
CA LYS A 15 7.50 -9.85 9.71
C LYS A 15 8.87 -9.29 9.38
N VAL A 16 8.93 -8.50 8.31
CA VAL A 16 10.09 -7.69 7.93
C VAL A 16 9.66 -6.23 7.94
N GLN A 17 10.53 -5.36 8.44
CA GLN A 17 10.22 -3.94 8.62
C GLN A 17 11.31 -3.07 8.03
N LEU A 18 10.90 -1.94 7.45
CA LEU A 18 11.77 -0.89 6.94
C LEU A 18 11.27 0.46 7.48
N ASP A 19 12.10 1.15 8.25
CA ASP A 19 11.73 2.40 8.95
C ASP A 19 12.11 3.67 8.15
N SER A 20 12.53 3.55 6.89
CA SER A 20 12.86 4.67 6.03
C SER A 20 12.38 4.46 4.59
N PRO A 21 11.71 5.45 3.97
CA PRO A 21 11.33 5.36 2.56
C PRO A 21 12.50 5.64 1.61
N LEU A 22 13.67 6.04 2.14
CA LEU A 22 14.82 6.51 1.36
C LEU A 22 16.04 5.60 1.45
N SER A 23 16.23 4.84 2.54
CA SER A 23 17.43 4.00 2.69
C SER A 23 17.45 2.84 1.70
N MET A 24 16.28 2.30 1.36
CA MET A 24 16.09 1.22 0.40
C MET A 24 14.87 1.53 -0.48
N PRO A 25 14.99 2.51 -1.41
CA PRO A 25 13.83 3.06 -2.12
C PRO A 25 13.15 2.03 -3.05
N ASN A 26 13.86 0.96 -3.41
CA ASN A 26 13.35 -0.14 -4.25
C ASN A 26 12.85 -1.33 -3.42
N ALA A 27 12.91 -1.28 -2.08
CA ALA A 27 12.40 -2.35 -1.24
C ALA A 27 10.91 -2.58 -1.51
N ALA A 28 10.52 -3.83 -1.68
CA ALA A 28 9.16 -4.21 -2.00
C ALA A 28 8.76 -5.48 -1.25
N GLY A 29 7.46 -5.65 -1.06
CA GLY A 29 6.83 -6.87 -0.59
C GLY A 29 5.78 -7.34 -1.58
N PHE A 30 5.35 -8.59 -1.47
CA PHE A 30 4.28 -9.12 -2.32
C PHE A 30 3.25 -9.89 -1.51
N LEU A 31 2.01 -9.87 -2.00
CA LEU A 31 0.93 -10.72 -1.54
C LEU A 31 0.39 -11.49 -2.74
N TRP A 32 -0.15 -12.67 -2.50
CA TRP A 32 -0.87 -13.42 -3.51
C TRP A 32 -2.07 -14.15 -2.90
N ASN A 33 -3.02 -14.48 -3.75
CA ASN A 33 -4.09 -15.43 -3.47
C ASN A 33 -4.21 -16.41 -4.65
N ARG A 34 -5.32 -17.16 -4.74
CA ARG A 34 -5.50 -18.15 -5.81
C ARG A 34 -5.56 -17.58 -7.23
N LYS A 35 -5.91 -16.30 -7.38
CA LYS A 35 -6.25 -15.67 -8.66
C LYS A 35 -5.45 -14.42 -8.97
N MET A 36 -4.76 -13.82 -8.00
CA MET A 36 -4.00 -12.59 -8.19
C MET A 36 -2.74 -12.55 -7.33
N MET A 37 -1.81 -11.69 -7.76
CA MET A 37 -0.70 -11.25 -6.95
C MET A 37 -0.50 -9.74 -7.10
N ILE A 38 0.06 -9.13 -6.06
CA ILE A 38 0.44 -7.72 -6.05
C ILE A 38 1.81 -7.59 -5.41
N GLN A 39 2.71 -6.88 -6.09
CA GLN A 39 3.94 -6.37 -5.50
C GLN A 39 3.74 -4.90 -5.16
N MET A 40 4.04 -4.53 -3.91
CA MET A 40 4.03 -3.15 -3.42
C MET A 40 5.44 -2.71 -3.07
N ASN A 41 5.89 -1.61 -3.67
CA ASN A 41 7.08 -0.90 -3.25
C ASN A 41 6.81 -0.11 -1.96
N CYS A 42 7.84 0.03 -1.12
CA CYS A 42 7.73 0.72 0.17
C CYS A 42 7.21 2.17 0.04
N ARG A 43 7.39 2.84 -1.09
CA ARG A 43 6.97 4.23 -1.32
C ARG A 43 5.55 4.37 -1.90
N GLY A 44 4.89 3.27 -2.24
CA GLY A 44 3.48 3.24 -2.68
C GLY A 44 3.22 2.80 -4.12
N TYR A 45 4.26 2.55 -4.91
CA TYR A 45 4.08 1.98 -6.25
C TYR A 45 3.62 0.53 -6.18
N ALA A 46 2.82 0.12 -7.17
CA ALA A 46 2.18 -1.18 -7.20
C ALA A 46 2.28 -1.81 -8.59
N VAL A 47 2.54 -3.11 -8.62
CA VAL A 47 2.34 -3.95 -9.82
C VAL A 47 1.41 -5.07 -9.42
N SER A 48 0.25 -5.17 -10.07
CA SER A 48 -0.76 -6.19 -9.79
C SER A 48 -1.09 -6.96 -11.06
N GLN A 49 -1.37 -8.26 -10.91
CA GLN A 49 -1.79 -9.13 -11.99
C GLN A 49 -2.79 -10.15 -11.45
N PHE A 50 -3.77 -10.51 -12.27
CA PHE A 50 -4.77 -11.52 -11.96
C PHE A 50 -5.07 -12.41 -13.17
N MET A 51 -5.78 -13.52 -12.94
CA MET A 51 -6.06 -14.53 -13.95
C MET A 51 -7.55 -14.52 -14.37
N GLN A 52 -7.82 -14.28 -15.67
CA GLN A 52 -9.16 -14.45 -16.27
C GLN A 52 -9.12 -14.49 -17.82
N PRO A 53 -9.17 -15.66 -18.50
CA PRO A 53 -8.53 -16.95 -18.17
C PRO A 53 -7.00 -16.94 -18.36
N GLY A 54 -6.45 -15.87 -18.95
CA GLY A 54 -5.02 -15.58 -18.99
C GLY A 54 -4.63 -14.45 -18.02
N PRO A 55 -3.34 -14.12 -17.92
CA PRO A 55 -2.85 -13.03 -17.09
C PRO A 55 -3.31 -11.65 -17.60
N THR A 56 -3.93 -10.86 -16.73
CA THR A 56 -4.48 -9.51 -17.00
C THR A 56 -4.15 -8.54 -15.84
N LYS A 57 -4.21 -7.22 -16.09
CA LYS A 57 -4.06 -6.15 -15.11
C LYS A 57 -5.32 -5.27 -15.11
N TYR A 58 -5.71 -4.73 -13.96
CA TYR A 58 -6.78 -3.71 -13.84
C TYR A 58 -6.21 -2.29 -13.63
N SER A 59 -4.89 -2.17 -13.65
CA SER A 59 -4.13 -0.95 -13.44
C SER A 59 -2.97 -1.03 -14.44
N ASN A 60 -2.92 -0.11 -15.41
CA ASN A 60 -1.96 -0.10 -16.52
C ASN A 60 -1.03 1.11 -16.46
N GLY A 61 0.16 1.03 -17.04
CA GLY A 61 1.00 2.21 -17.22
C GLY A 61 0.28 3.34 -17.99
N PRO A 62 0.82 4.57 -17.96
CA PRO A 62 0.28 5.69 -18.71
C PRO A 62 0.45 5.54 -20.24
N ASN A 63 1.29 4.60 -20.70
CA ASN A 63 1.50 4.28 -22.11
C ASN A 63 0.97 2.87 -22.44
N ASN A 64 0.83 2.57 -23.75
CA ASN A 64 0.61 1.21 -24.22
C ASN A 64 1.82 0.32 -23.87
N GLU A 65 1.76 -0.33 -22.71
CA GLU A 65 2.81 -1.23 -22.24
C GLU A 65 2.76 -2.57 -23.00
N ALA A 66 3.93 -3.11 -23.33
CA ALA A 66 4.03 -4.50 -23.78
C ALA A 66 3.52 -5.43 -22.67
N LYS A 67 2.83 -6.52 -23.03
CA LYS A 67 2.36 -7.54 -22.08
C LYS A 67 3.54 -8.19 -21.35
N THR A 68 3.92 -7.62 -20.22
CA THR A 68 5.04 -8.07 -19.38
C THR A 68 4.66 -7.97 -17.91
N PHE A 69 5.22 -8.86 -17.09
CA PHE A 69 4.92 -8.94 -15.66
C PHE A 69 5.75 -7.92 -14.86
N MET A 70 7.02 -8.23 -14.60
CA MET A 70 8.02 -7.32 -14.07
C MET A 70 9.35 -7.59 -14.77
N GLN A 71 10.09 -6.53 -15.09
CA GLN A 71 11.46 -6.66 -15.54
C GLN A 71 12.41 -6.75 -14.33
N PRO A 72 13.56 -7.43 -14.44
CA PRO A 72 14.63 -7.28 -13.47
C PRO A 72 14.98 -5.78 -13.33
N GLU A 73 15.19 -5.31 -12.10
CA GLU A 73 15.51 -3.89 -11.81
C GLU A 73 14.45 -2.88 -12.29
N HIS A 74 13.18 -3.19 -12.04
CA HIS A 74 12.06 -2.33 -12.45
C HIS A 74 12.19 -0.91 -11.91
N ASN A 75 12.30 0.07 -12.81
CA ASN A 75 12.39 1.49 -12.49
C ASN A 75 10.99 2.10 -12.27
N TYR A 76 10.78 2.75 -11.13
CA TYR A 76 9.56 3.52 -10.86
C TYR A 76 9.74 4.98 -11.33
N TYR A 77 8.68 5.56 -11.90
CA TYR A 77 8.62 6.96 -12.35
C TYR A 77 7.38 7.66 -11.78
N THR A 78 7.31 9.00 -11.89
CA THR A 78 6.32 9.84 -11.18
C THR A 78 4.86 9.51 -11.50
N HIS A 79 4.58 8.96 -12.69
CA HIS A 79 3.24 8.51 -13.11
C HIS A 79 3.07 6.98 -13.08
N HIS A 80 3.99 6.27 -12.42
CA HIS A 80 3.90 4.84 -12.28
C HIS A 80 2.66 4.46 -11.45
N LEU A 81 2.13 3.27 -11.73
CA LEU A 81 1.04 2.68 -10.99
C LEU A 81 1.33 2.63 -9.49
N GLY A 82 0.33 2.95 -8.69
CA GLY A 82 0.46 2.97 -7.26
C GLY A 82 -0.86 3.14 -6.51
N ARG A 83 -0.73 3.18 -5.19
CA ARG A 83 -1.81 3.20 -4.23
C ARG A 83 -1.47 4.29 -3.24
N PHE A 84 -2.07 5.46 -3.44
CA PHE A 84 -1.71 6.66 -2.71
C PHE A 84 -2.93 7.24 -2.03
N PHE A 85 -2.70 7.95 -0.93
CA PHE A 85 -3.71 8.79 -0.30
C PHE A 85 -3.08 10.14 0.00
N TYR A 86 -3.72 11.21 -0.44
CA TYR A 86 -3.36 12.55 -0.02
C TYR A 86 -4.09 12.89 1.27
N VAL A 87 -3.38 13.54 2.19
CA VAL A 87 -3.93 14.07 3.43
C VAL A 87 -3.67 15.57 3.42
N LYS A 88 -4.74 16.35 3.48
CA LYS A 88 -4.70 17.81 3.52
C LYS A 88 -5.24 18.30 4.86
N ASP A 89 -4.51 19.16 5.54
CA ASP A 89 -5.05 19.95 6.64
C ASP A 89 -5.67 21.23 6.08
N GLU A 90 -6.99 21.37 6.19
CA GLU A 90 -7.71 22.52 5.62
C GLU A 90 -7.49 23.80 6.44
N SER A 91 -6.97 23.70 7.66
CA SER A 91 -6.68 24.87 8.50
C SER A 91 -5.31 25.48 8.20
N THR A 92 -4.33 24.66 7.78
CA THR A 92 -2.95 25.12 7.48
C THR A 92 -2.60 25.07 6.00
N ASP A 93 -3.46 24.46 5.17
CA ASP A 93 -3.21 24.14 3.76
C ASP A 93 -2.02 23.19 3.53
N GLU A 94 -1.50 22.55 4.58
CA GLU A 94 -0.45 21.55 4.49
C GLU A 94 -0.97 20.28 3.79
N LEU A 95 -0.18 19.77 2.84
CA LEU A 95 -0.48 18.57 2.06
C LEU A 95 0.66 17.56 2.17
N PHE A 96 0.32 16.30 2.43
CA PHE A 96 1.25 15.19 2.30
C PHE A 96 0.57 13.97 1.68
N SER A 97 1.38 12.99 1.26
CA SER A 97 0.88 11.74 0.71
C SER A 97 1.42 10.54 1.46
N VAL A 98 0.60 9.50 1.57
CA VAL A 98 0.99 8.18 2.05
C VAL A 98 0.86 7.15 0.91
N PRO A 99 1.80 6.19 0.78
CA PRO A 99 2.90 5.91 1.71
C PRO A 99 4.06 6.90 1.75
N TYR A 100 4.40 7.56 0.64
CA TYR A 100 5.43 8.59 0.60
C TYR A 100 5.32 9.37 -0.70
N GLU A 101 5.27 8.64 -1.80
CA GLU A 101 4.93 9.19 -3.11
C GLU A 101 3.45 9.59 -3.15
N PRO A 102 3.05 10.56 -4.00
CA PRO A 102 3.92 11.31 -4.92
C PRO A 102 4.46 12.63 -4.35
N VAL A 103 4.00 13.10 -3.18
CA VAL A 103 4.38 14.41 -2.62
C VAL A 103 5.81 14.40 -2.07
N ARG A 104 6.30 13.25 -1.57
CA ARG A 104 7.66 13.07 -1.02
C ARG A 104 7.97 13.97 0.17
N SER A 105 6.95 14.47 0.87
CA SER A 105 7.13 15.22 2.09
C SER A 105 7.84 14.38 3.14
N LYS A 106 8.77 14.98 3.88
CA LYS A 106 9.54 14.27 4.90
C LYS A 106 8.64 13.90 6.09
N PRO A 107 8.42 12.60 6.38
CA PRO A 107 7.65 12.21 7.56
C PRO A 107 8.51 12.29 8.82
N ASP A 108 7.86 12.47 9.98
CA ASP A 108 8.50 12.37 11.29
C ASP A 108 8.84 10.90 11.60
N LYS A 109 7.97 10.00 11.16
CA LYS A 109 8.14 8.56 11.27
C LYS A 109 7.60 7.86 10.04
N PHE A 110 8.35 6.86 9.58
CA PHE A 110 7.93 5.98 8.51
C PHE A 110 8.17 4.55 8.95
N LYS A 111 7.26 3.64 8.63
CA LYS A 111 7.41 2.22 8.85
C LYS A 111 6.63 1.45 7.81
N PHE A 112 7.34 0.75 6.94
CA PHE A 112 6.81 -0.25 6.03
C PHE A 112 6.97 -1.62 6.66
N THR A 113 5.92 -2.43 6.70
CA THR A 113 5.93 -3.77 7.29
C THR A 113 5.30 -4.77 6.33
N LEU A 114 6.03 -5.85 6.05
CA LEU A 114 5.54 -7.01 5.33
C LEU A 114 5.34 -8.16 6.32
N THR A 115 4.18 -8.79 6.25
CA THR A 115 3.86 -10.06 6.92
C THR A 115 3.50 -11.11 5.87
N THR A 116 3.15 -12.33 6.31
CA THR A 116 2.69 -13.39 5.40
C THR A 116 1.33 -13.13 4.77
N SER A 117 0.51 -12.23 5.34
CA SER A 117 -0.87 -11.99 4.91
C SER A 117 -1.19 -10.54 4.56
N GLU A 118 -0.33 -9.60 4.98
CA GLU A 118 -0.61 -8.17 4.88
C GLU A 118 0.67 -7.36 4.62
N ILE A 119 0.48 -6.24 3.92
CA ILE A 119 1.47 -5.17 3.78
C ILE A 119 0.90 -3.94 4.48
N SER A 120 1.68 -3.29 5.33
CA SER A 120 1.21 -2.11 6.07
C SER A 120 2.24 -1.00 6.14
N TRP A 121 1.71 0.22 6.30
CA TRP A 121 2.47 1.42 6.56
C TRP A 121 1.97 2.10 7.83
N VAL A 122 2.89 2.58 8.64
CA VAL A 122 2.61 3.51 9.73
C VAL A 122 3.46 4.75 9.52
N ILE A 123 2.80 5.88 9.32
CA ILE A 123 3.43 7.16 9.01
C ILE A 123 2.95 8.18 10.03
N GLU A 124 3.88 8.91 10.63
CA GLU A 124 3.58 10.06 11.49
C GLU A 124 4.12 11.32 10.80
N GLN A 125 3.26 12.30 10.57
CA GLN A 125 3.62 13.58 9.95
C GLN A 125 2.60 14.66 10.33
N SER A 126 3.07 15.89 10.57
CA SER A 126 2.22 17.06 10.89
C SER A 126 1.23 16.77 12.04
N GLY A 127 1.67 16.02 13.07
CA GLY A 127 0.84 15.67 14.23
C GLY A 127 -0.31 14.68 13.95
N LEU A 128 -0.28 13.98 12.80
CA LEU A 128 -1.19 12.91 12.47
C LEU A 128 -0.44 11.57 12.39
N LYS A 129 -1.06 10.49 12.84
CA LYS A 129 -0.64 9.12 12.57
C LYS A 129 -1.57 8.50 11.56
N VAL A 130 -1.02 8.12 10.41
CA VAL A 130 -1.72 7.40 9.36
C VAL A 130 -1.27 5.96 9.36
N THR A 131 -2.21 5.03 9.47
CA THR A 131 -1.98 3.60 9.32
C THR A 131 -2.71 3.12 8.08
N LEU A 132 -1.98 2.51 7.15
CA LEU A 132 -2.50 1.97 5.91
C LEU A 132 -2.20 0.48 5.86
N VAL A 133 -3.20 -0.34 5.56
CA VAL A 133 -3.07 -1.79 5.47
C VAL A 133 -3.65 -2.27 4.16
N LEU A 134 -2.90 -3.12 3.47
CA LEU A 134 -3.31 -3.88 2.30
C LEU A 134 -3.33 -5.37 2.68
N SER A 135 -4.45 -6.03 2.39
CA SER A 135 -4.55 -7.48 2.32
C SER A 135 -5.27 -7.90 1.04
N LEU A 136 -5.26 -9.19 0.74
CA LEU A 136 -6.02 -9.75 -0.38
C LEU A 136 -7.16 -10.60 0.14
N SER A 137 -8.28 -10.61 -0.58
CA SER A 137 -9.30 -11.64 -0.35
C SER A 137 -8.71 -13.03 -0.60
N LYS A 138 -9.29 -14.08 -0.02
CA LYS A 138 -8.77 -15.44 -0.18
C LYS A 138 -8.95 -15.99 -1.59
N ASP A 139 -10.11 -15.73 -2.20
CA ASP A 139 -10.55 -16.43 -3.41
C ASP A 139 -10.99 -15.50 -4.57
N ASP A 140 -11.09 -14.19 -4.34
CA ASP A 140 -11.50 -13.19 -5.34
C ASP A 140 -10.36 -12.26 -5.74
N VAL A 141 -10.50 -11.64 -6.92
CA VAL A 141 -9.54 -10.64 -7.41
C VAL A 141 -9.89 -9.29 -6.80
N VAL A 142 -9.57 -9.12 -5.52
CA VAL A 142 -9.91 -7.92 -4.74
C VAL A 142 -8.77 -7.57 -3.78
N GLU A 143 -8.30 -6.33 -3.89
CA GLU A 143 -7.46 -5.68 -2.87
C GLU A 143 -8.34 -5.13 -1.75
N LEU A 144 -8.00 -5.43 -0.50
CA LEU A 144 -8.67 -4.92 0.69
C LEU A 144 -7.78 -3.84 1.33
N TRP A 145 -8.22 -2.59 1.26
CA TRP A 145 -7.50 -1.44 1.81
C TRP A 145 -8.19 -0.90 3.06
N GLN A 146 -7.42 -0.77 4.14
CA GLN A 146 -7.86 -0.12 5.37
C GLN A 146 -6.97 1.09 5.67
N LEU A 147 -7.59 2.27 5.76
CA LEU A 147 -6.95 3.51 6.18
C LEU A 147 -7.47 3.91 7.56
N SER A 148 -6.55 4.19 8.48
CA SER A 148 -6.86 4.74 9.80
C SER A 148 -6.04 6.00 10.02
N VAL A 149 -6.70 7.08 10.46
CA VAL A 149 -6.03 8.34 10.79
C VAL A 149 -6.32 8.68 12.25
N LYS A 150 -5.25 8.93 12.99
CA LYS A 150 -5.32 9.34 14.39
C LYS A 150 -4.68 10.72 14.55
N ASN A 151 -5.43 11.64 15.13
CA ASN A 151 -4.88 12.91 15.59
C ASN A 151 -3.96 12.66 16.80
N LEU A 152 -2.69 13.05 16.70
CA LEU A 152 -1.72 12.95 17.79
C LEU A 152 -1.60 14.25 18.58
N SER A 153 -2.19 15.35 18.10
CA SER A 153 -2.17 16.63 18.79
C SER A 153 -3.33 16.76 19.77
N HIS A 154 -3.28 17.80 20.61
CA HIS A 154 -4.36 18.18 21.51
C HIS A 154 -5.39 19.13 20.88
N ILE A 155 -5.18 19.52 19.62
CA ILE A 155 -6.01 20.49 18.91
C ILE A 155 -6.88 19.74 17.91
N LYS A 156 -8.16 20.09 17.80
CA LYS A 156 -9.06 19.54 16.78
C LYS A 156 -8.50 19.84 15.38
N ARG A 157 -8.47 18.84 14.50
CA ARG A 157 -7.97 18.95 13.13
C ARG A 157 -9.12 18.89 12.13
N ASN A 158 -9.03 19.71 11.08
CA ASN A 158 -9.94 19.66 9.94
C ASN A 158 -9.16 19.07 8.76
N ILE A 159 -9.39 17.81 8.44
CA ILE A 159 -8.60 17.08 7.45
C ILE A 159 -9.48 16.58 6.32
N SER A 160 -8.96 16.68 5.11
CA SER A 160 -9.50 16.03 3.93
C SER A 160 -8.56 14.91 3.48
N ILE A 161 -9.15 13.80 3.05
CA ILE A 161 -8.42 12.61 2.60
C ILE A 161 -8.87 12.27 1.19
N TYR A 162 -7.91 12.13 0.28
CA TYR A 162 -8.17 11.85 -1.13
C TYR A 162 -7.46 10.56 -1.55
N PRO A 163 -8.18 9.44 -1.70
CA PRO A 163 -7.63 8.24 -2.30
C PRO A 163 -7.26 8.51 -3.76
N TYR A 164 -6.04 8.15 -4.15
CA TYR A 164 -5.53 8.28 -5.50
C TYR A 164 -4.96 6.94 -5.97
N PHE A 165 -5.81 6.19 -6.67
CA PHE A 165 -5.51 4.86 -7.18
C PHE A 165 -5.44 4.97 -8.70
N SER A 166 -4.23 4.86 -9.25
CA SER A 166 -4.05 5.00 -10.68
C SER A 166 -4.60 3.77 -11.42
N ILE A 167 -5.54 4.01 -12.32
CA ILE A 167 -6.09 3.00 -13.24
C ILE A 167 -5.27 2.97 -14.55
N GLY A 168 -4.69 4.12 -14.90
CA GLY A 168 -3.85 4.27 -16.09
C GLY A 168 -4.64 4.31 -17.39
N TYR A 169 -3.95 4.07 -18.51
CA TYR A 169 -4.58 4.04 -19.82
C TYR A 169 -5.22 2.67 -20.07
N MET A 170 -6.52 2.66 -20.39
CA MET A 170 -7.27 1.46 -20.78
C MET A 170 -7.76 1.66 -22.21
N SER A 171 -7.03 1.11 -23.20
CA SER A 171 -7.48 1.00 -24.60
C SER A 171 -8.20 -0.30 -24.87
#